data_AF-A0A3A9A4M2-F1
#
_entry.id   AF-A0A3A9A4M2-F1
#
_cell.length_a   1.000
_cell.length_b   1.000
_cell.length_c   1.000
_cell.angle_alpha   90.00
_cell.angle_beta   90.00
_cell.angle_gamma   90.00
#
_symmetry.space_group_name_H-M   'P 1'
#
loop_
_entity.id
_entity.type
_entity.pdbx_description
1 polymer ?
#
loop_
_entity_poly.entity_id
_entity_poly.type
_entity_poly.pdbx_seq_one_letter_code
_entity_poly.pdbx_strand_id
1 'polypeptide(L)' 'MESISKKWNEIKETLRKEYELSDISFSTWIEPLNFYEVKDN' A
#
# COMPACT_ATOMS: atom_id res chain seq x y z
N MET A 1 -3.85 -12.26 -14.92
CA MET A 1 -3.67 -10.90 -14.38
C MET A 1 -3.75 -11.00 -12.86
N GLU A 2 -2.66 -10.69 -12.15
CA GLU A 2 -2.73 -10.60 -10.69
C GLU A 2 -3.56 -9.38 -10.31
N SER A 3 -4.60 -9.59 -9.50
CA SER A 3 -5.45 -8.50 -9.00
C SER A 3 -4.61 -7.55 -8.13
N ILE A 4 -4.84 -6.24 -8.25
CA ILE A 4 -4.21 -5.19 -7.43
C ILE A 4 -4.34 -5.52 -5.93
N SER A 5 -5.44 -6.16 -5.53
CA SER A 5 -5.63 -6.67 -4.17
C SER A 5 -4.50 -7.58 -3.68
N LYS A 6 -3.97 -8.45 -4.55
CA LYS A 6 -2.88 -9.38 -4.23
C LYS A 6 -1.54 -8.65 -4.09
N LYS A 7 -1.39 -7.51 -4.77
CA LYS A 7 -0.18 -6.66 -4.75
C LYS A 7 -0.25 -5.53 -3.74
N TRP A 8 -1.31 -5.45 -2.92
CA TRP A 8 -1.50 -4.34 -2.00
C TRP A 8 -0.33 -4.12 -1.04
N ASN A 9 0.25 -5.21 -0.53
CA ASN A 9 1.43 -5.14 0.33
C ASN A 9 2.67 -4.62 -0.43
N GLU A 10 2.84 -5.02 -1.69
CA GLU A 10 3.94 -4.54 -2.55
C GLU A 10 3.80 -3.04 -2.86
N ILE A 11 2.56 -2.56 -3.05
CA ILE A 11 2.25 -1.14 -3.25
C ILE A 11 2.61 -0.35 -1.98
N LYS A 12 2.21 -0.82 -0.80
CA LYS A 12 2.58 -0.17 0.47
C LYS A 12 4.11 -0.09 0.63
N GLU A 13 4.82 -1.18 0.38
CA GLU A 13 6.28 -1.21 0.49
C GLU A 13 6.97 -0.31 -0.53
N THR A 14 6.41 -0.18 -1.73
CA THR A 14 6.89 0.76 -2.74
C THR A 14 6.72 2.20 -2.25
N LEU A 15 5.54 2.56 -1.72
CA LEU A 15 5.30 3.88 -1.13
C LEU A 15 6.27 4.19 0.02
N ARG A 16 6.58 3.21 0.87
CA ARG A 16 7.56 3.37 1.95
C ARG A 16 8.94 3.77 1.41
N LYS A 17 9.39 3.11 0.33
CA LYS A 17 10.71 3.35 -0.27
C LYS A 17 10.77 4.65 -1.06
N GLU A 18 9.77 4.91 -1.91
CA GLU A 18 9.76 6.09 -2.79
C GLU A 18 9.65 7.40 -2.01
N TYR A 19 8.89 7.39 -0.91
CA TYR A 19 8.72 8.57 -0.05
C TYR A 19 9.62 8.55 1.19
N GLU A 20 10.58 7.60 1.26
CA GLU A 20 11.50 7.40 2.38
C GLU A 20 10.79 7.49 3.75
N LEU A 21 9.62 6.85 3.85
CA LEU A 21 8.80 6.93 5.05
C LEU A 21 9.55 6.26 6.20
N SER A 22 9.67 6.99 7.31
CA SER A 22 10.16 6.40 8.56
C SER A 22 9.25 5.25 8.99
N ASP A 23 9.81 4.33 9.75
CA ASP A 23 9.09 3.16 10.25
C ASP A 23 7.82 3.53 11.04
N ILE A 24 7.88 4.63 11.80
CA ILE A 24 6.75 5.15 12.58
C ILE A 24 5.66 5.69 11.64
N SER A 25 6.03 6.46 10.62
CA SER A 25 5.08 7.00 9.65
C SER A 25 4.41 5.89 8.85
N PHE A 26 5.17 4.89 8.40
CA PHE A 26 4.64 3.76 7.67
C PHE A 26 3.66 2.93 8.51
N SER A 27 4.07 2.53 9.72
CA SER A 27 3.24 1.71 10.63
C SER A 27 1.97 2.43 11.08
N THR A 28 2.04 3.76 11.27
CA THR A 28 0.87 4.52 11.75
C THR A 28 -0.13 4.83 10.63
N TRP A 29 0.33 5.11 9.41
CA TRP A 29 -0.53 5.66 8.34
C TRP A 29 -0.79 4.70 7.18
N ILE A 30 0.18 3.85 6.82
CA ILE A 30 0.14 3.04 5.59
C ILE A 30 -0.18 1.57 5.89
N GLU A 31 0.47 1.01 6.91
CA GLU A 31 0.25 -0.38 7.34
C GLU A 31 -1.22 -0.72 7.63
N PRO A 32 -2.02 0.08 8.37
CA PRO A 32 -3.40 -0.28 8.70
C PRO A 32 -4.39 -0.16 7.53
N LEU A 33 -3.98 0.38 6.38
CA LEU A 33 -4.88 0.58 5.24
C LEU A 33 -5.28 -0.75 4.60
N ASN A 34 -6.57 -1.01 4.47
CA ASN A 34 -7.08 -2.19 3.80
C ASN A 34 -7.44 -1.89 2.35
N PHE A 35 -7.20 -2.87 1.49
CA PHE A 35 -7.67 -2.80 0.11
C PHE A 35 -9.19 -2.76 0.11
N TYR A 36 -9.78 -1.77 -0.57
CA TYR A 36 -11.22 -1.57 -0.61
C TYR A 36 -11.83 -2.17 -1.89
N GLU A 37 -11.68 -1.50 -3.03
CA GLU A 37 -12.15 -2.00 -4.32
C GLU A 37 -11.32 -1.42 -5.47
N VAL A 38 -11.37 -2.08 -6.63
CA VAL A 38 -10.97 -1.49 -7.91
C VAL A 38 -12.25 -1.25 -8.67
N LYS A 39 -12.54 0.03 -8.95
CA LYS A 39 -13.63 0.44 -9.83
C LYS A 39 -13.08 0.62 -11.23
N ASP A 40 -13.56 -0.20 -12.16
CA ASP A 40 -13.43 0.07 -13.58
C ASP A 40 -14.41 1.19 -13.94
N ASN A 41 -13.93 2.21 -14.66
CA ASN A 41 -14.73 3.33 -15.19
C ASN A 41 -15.50 2.92 -16.44
#